data_AF-A0A091EXS9-F1
#
_entry.id   AF-A0A091EXS9-F1
#
_cell.length_a   1.000
_cell.length_b   1.000
_cell.length_c   1.000
_cell.angle_alpha   90.00
_cell.angle_beta   90.00
_cell.angle_gamma   90.00
#
_symmetry.space_group_name_H-M   'P 1'
#
loop_
_entity.id
_entity.type
_entity.pdbx_description
1 polymer ?
#
loop_
_entity_poly.entity_id
_entity_poly.type
_entity_poly.pdbx_seq_one_letter_code
_entity_poly.pdbx_strand_id
1 'polypeptide(L)' 'GRFKLDIRNRFFTVRVVRHWNRLPREIVDTPSLEVFNASLDVALSNLV' A
#
# COMPACT_ATOMS: atom_id res chain seq x y z
N GLY A 1 -10.09 -19.90 7.85
CA GLY A 1 -11.18 -18.92 8.05
C GLY A 1 -10.83 -17.62 7.36
N ARG A 2 -11.50 -17.30 6.24
CA ARG A 2 -11.25 -16.11 5.40
C ARG A 2 -11.36 -14.78 6.18
N PHE A 3 -12.14 -14.77 7.25
CA PHE A 3 -12.38 -13.62 8.12
C PHE A 3 -11.12 -13.01 8.75
N LYS A 4 -10.15 -13.85 9.16
CA LYS A 4 -8.93 -13.36 9.84
C LYS A 4 -7.94 -12.71 8.86
N LEU A 5 -7.94 -13.17 7.60
CA LEU A 5 -7.06 -12.66 6.55
C LEU A 5 -7.55 -11.31 6.03
N ASP A 6 -8.87 -11.18 5.85
CA ASP A 6 -9.53 -9.96 5.39
C ASP A 6 -9.31 -8.80 6.37
N ILE A 7 -9.46 -9.06 7.67
CA ILE A 7 -9.18 -8.07 8.73
C ILE A 7 -7.72 -7.61 8.69
N ARG A 8 -6.77 -8.54 8.50
CA ARG A 8 -5.34 -8.20 8.43
C ARG A 8 -5.02 -7.32 7.22
N ASN A 9 -5.57 -7.67 6.05
CA ASN A 9 -5.41 -6.86 4.83
C ASN A 9 -5.97 -5.46 5.01
N ARG A 10 -7.21 -5.34 5.52
CA ARG A 10 -7.84 -4.03 5.75
C ARG A 10 -7.09 -3.17 6.75
N PHE A 11 -6.57 -3.77 7.84
CA PHE A 11 -5.73 -3.06 8.81
C PHE A 11 -4.39 -2.60 8.22
N PHE A 12 -3.81 -3.41 7.34
CA PHE A 12 -2.53 -3.10 6.70
C PHE A 12 -2.70 -1.92 5.73
N THR A 13 -3.72 -1.95 4.88
CA THR A 13 -4.04 -0.83 3.97
C THR A 13 -4.27 0.48 4.73
N VAL A 14 -5.06 0.46 5.81
CA VAL A 14 -5.31 1.68 6.60
C VAL A 14 -4.03 2.20 7.24
N ARG A 15 -3.17 1.32 7.78
CA ARG A 15 -1.89 1.73 8.37
C ARG A 15 -0.92 2.31 7.34
N VAL A 16 -0.81 1.66 6.18
CA VAL A 16 0.02 2.11 5.06
C VAL A 16 -0.48 3.47 4.59
N VAL A 17 -1.76 3.63 4.26
CA VAL A 17 -2.32 4.91 3.82
C VAL A 17 -2.10 6.02 4.86
N ARG A 18 -2.27 5.76 6.16
CA ARG A 18 -2.03 6.77 7.21
C ARG A 18 -0.56 7.15 7.35
N HIS A 19 0.34 6.19 7.14
CA HIS A 19 1.79 6.42 7.19
C HIS A 19 2.27 7.19 5.96
N TRP A 20 1.69 6.88 4.80
CA TRP A 20 1.95 7.57 3.53
C TRP A 20 1.42 9.01 3.53
N ASN A 21 0.23 9.26 4.09
CA ASN A 21 -0.28 10.63 4.30
C ASN A 21 0.55 11.46 5.30
N ARG A 22 1.40 10.81 6.10
CA ARG A 22 2.32 11.47 7.04
C ARG A 22 3.72 11.69 6.47
N LEU A 23 4.07 11.02 5.37
CA LEU A 23 5.33 11.27 4.68
C LEU A 23 5.20 12.56 3.85
N PRO A 24 6.16 13.49 3.94
CA PRO A 24 6.13 14.73 3.19
C PRO A 24 6.07 14.43 1.68
N ARG A 25 5.24 15.19 0.99
CA ARG A 25 4.96 15.10 -0.45
C ARG A 25 6.24 15.13 -1.33
N GLU A 26 7.34 15.65 -0.80
CA GLU A 26 8.67 15.63 -1.41
C GLU A 26 9.28 14.23 -1.58
N ILE A 27 8.95 13.27 -0.70
CA ILE A 27 9.35 11.86 -0.86
C ILE A 27 8.41 11.15 -1.84
N VAL A 28 7.18 11.65 -2.00
CA VAL A 28 6.14 11.10 -2.89
C VAL A 28 6.45 11.35 -4.37
N ASP A 29 7.27 12.36 -4.70
CA ASP A 29 7.71 12.63 -6.08
C ASP A 29 9.09 12.02 -6.40
N THR A 30 9.59 11.09 -5.58
CA THR A 30 10.83 10.37 -5.89
C THR A 30 10.58 9.16 -6.81
N PRO A 31 11.43 8.93 -7.84
CA PRO A 31 11.29 7.81 -8.78
C PRO A 31 11.17 6.43 -8.11
N SER A 32 11.73 6.27 -6.91
CA SER A 32 11.68 5.04 -6.14
C SER A 32 10.26 4.72 -5.63
N LEU A 33 9.44 5.74 -5.38
CA LEU A 33 8.10 5.60 -4.84
C LEU A 33 7.07 5.33 -5.94
N GLU A 34 7.27 5.89 -7.14
CA GLU A 34 6.49 5.56 -8.34
C GLU A 34 6.69 4.09 -8.73
N VAL A 35 7.94 3.60 -8.69
CA VAL A 35 8.28 2.19 -8.89
C VAL A 35 7.69 1.31 -7.78
N PHE A 36 7.71 1.78 -6.52
CA PHE A 36 7.10 1.05 -5.40
C PHE A 36 5.58 0.92 -5.54
N ASN A 37 4.88 1.98 -5.95
CA ASN A 37 3.44 1.94 -6.20
C ASN A 37 3.09 1.07 -7.42
N ALA A 38 3.87 1.13 -8.50
CA ALA A 38 3.68 0.24 -9.64
C ALA A 38 3.85 -1.25 -9.24
N SER A 39 4.81 -1.56 -8.37
CA SER A 39 4.99 -2.91 -7.84
C SER A 39 3.83 -3.36 -6.94
N LEU A 40 3.27 -2.44 -6.13
CA LEU A 40 2.08 -2.71 -5.33
C LEU A 40 0.84 -2.93 -6.19
N ASP A 41 0.63 -2.12 -7.23
CA ASP A 41 -0.51 -2.22 -8.13
C ASP A 41 -0.52 -3.55 -8.89
N VAL A 42 0.67 -3.98 -9.35
CA VAL A 42 0.88 -5.31 -9.93
C VAL A 42 0.60 -6.41 -8.89
N ALA A 43 1.15 -6.31 -7.67
CA ALA A 43 0.95 -7.32 -6.64
C ALA A 43 -0.52 -7.45 -6.20
N LEU A 44 -1.25 -6.34 -6.15
CA LEU A 44 -2.68 -6.31 -5.81
C LEU A 44 -3.55 -6.82 -6.97
N SER A 45 -3.20 -6.52 -8.22
CA SER A 45 -3.88 -7.10 -9.40
C SER A 45 -3.71 -8.61 -9.48
N ASN A 46 -2.59 -9.16 -9.02
CA ASN A 46 -2.36 -10.61 -8.95
C ASN A 46 -3.11 -11.30 -7.79
N LEU A 47 -3.81 -10.55 -6.94
CA LEU A 47 -4.61 -11.09 -5.82
C LEU A 47 -6.10 -11.24 -6.15
N VAL A 48 -6.55 -10.79 -7.34
CA VAL A 48 -7.90 -11.04 -7.91
C VAL A 48 -8.00 -12.44 -8.49
#